data_AF-A0A3B4HAQ7-F1
#
_entry.id   AF-A0A3B4HAQ7-F1
#
_cell.length_a   1.000
_cell.length_b   1.000
_cell.length_c   1.000
_cell.angle_alpha   90.00
_cell.angle_beta   90.00
_cell.angle_gamma   90.00
#
_symmetry.space_group_name_H-M   'P 1'
#
loop_
_entity.id
_entity.type
_entity.pdbx_description
1 polymer ?
#
loop_
_entity_poly.entity_id
_entity_poly.type
_entity_poly.pdbx_seq_one_letter_code
_entity_poly.pdbx_strand_id
1 'polypeptide(L)'
;MSTYVENPEAGAAFLSRITFNWLNSMVLKGYKQPLVQEDMWDLNESDSTAFINEGKKEDEKKKKKKDKKKEEENYPNSWLIATLYKTFKWILIESAFFKLLQDVLTFVSPQLLKLMISFTQDKSRYAWEGYLYAVLLMVVALLQSLTLQQYFQRCFVLGMRVRTALMAAVYKKALVVSNDTRKESTVGETVNLMSADAQRFNDVTNFIHLLWSCPLQIIISIVFLWLELGPSVLAGLGVMVLMVPINGFLATKARKLQVSRAAKSFLCTINRCLNNDTHFCRFDFQV
;
A
#
# COMPACT_ATOMS: atom_id res chain seq x y z
N MET A 1 -25.90 -15.15 -22.31
CA MET A 1 -26.30 -14.90 -20.91
C MET A 1 -25.07 -15.14 -20.07
N SER A 2 -24.35 -14.09 -19.66
CA SER A 2 -23.13 -14.26 -18.88
C SER A 2 -23.53 -14.86 -17.53
N THR A 3 -23.07 -16.07 -17.23
CA THR A 3 -23.20 -16.66 -15.91
C THR A 3 -22.30 -15.86 -14.96
N TYR A 4 -22.88 -14.89 -14.25
CA TYR A 4 -22.19 -14.13 -13.21
C TYR A 4 -21.73 -15.09 -12.12
N VAL A 5 -20.44 -15.05 -11.79
CA VAL A 5 -19.86 -15.87 -10.72
C VAL A 5 -19.67 -14.98 -9.51
N GLU A 6 -20.60 -15.10 -8.56
CA GLU A 6 -20.65 -14.27 -7.36
C GLU A 6 -19.38 -14.42 -6.51
N ASN A 7 -18.90 -13.32 -5.93
CA ASN A 7 -17.69 -13.31 -5.13
C ASN A 7 -17.93 -13.97 -3.76
N PRO A 8 -17.22 -15.06 -3.42
CA PRO A 8 -17.42 -15.78 -2.17
C PRO A 8 -16.95 -14.98 -0.94
N GLU A 9 -16.20 -13.88 -1.10
CA GLU A 9 -15.85 -12.97 -0.01
C GLU A 9 -17.09 -12.35 0.67
N ALA A 10 -18.12 -12.03 -0.12
CA ALA A 10 -19.35 -11.39 0.37
C ALA A 10 -20.12 -12.31 1.33
N GLY A 11 -20.24 -13.58 0.96
CA GLY A 11 -20.90 -14.63 1.77
C GLY A 11 -19.98 -15.35 2.78
N ALA A 12 -18.69 -15.04 2.81
CA ALA A 12 -17.74 -15.71 3.68
C ALA A 12 -18.00 -15.43 5.17
N ALA A 13 -18.01 -16.50 5.98
CA ALA A 13 -18.02 -16.40 7.43
C ALA A 13 -16.80 -15.60 7.95
N PHE A 14 -16.93 -15.01 9.14
CA PHE A 14 -15.91 -14.14 9.75
C PHE A 14 -14.49 -14.73 9.74
N LEU A 15 -14.34 -15.99 10.17
CA LEU A 15 -13.04 -16.67 10.17
C LEU A 15 -12.48 -16.86 8.76
N SER A 16 -13.34 -17.24 7.80
CA SER A 16 -12.93 -17.39 6.40
C SER A 16 -12.46 -16.06 5.80
N ARG A 17 -13.07 -14.94 6.20
CA ARG A 17 -12.65 -13.59 5.80
C ARG A 17 -11.32 -13.18 6.44
N ILE A 18 -11.08 -13.56 7.69
CA ILE A 18 -9.81 -13.28 8.40
C ILE A 18 -8.65 -14.09 7.81
N THR A 19 -8.86 -15.38 7.55
CA THR A 19 -7.81 -16.29 7.09
C THR A 19 -7.74 -16.40 5.57
N PHE A 20 -8.53 -15.62 4.83
CA PHE A 20 -8.62 -15.66 3.37
C PHE A 20 -8.98 -17.04 2.78
N ASN A 21 -9.67 -17.88 3.56
CA ASN A 21 -9.97 -19.25 3.16
C ASN A 21 -10.91 -19.32 1.94
N TRP A 22 -11.73 -18.28 1.70
CA TRP A 22 -12.59 -18.18 0.52
C TRP A 22 -11.82 -18.18 -0.80
N LEU A 23 -10.54 -17.77 -0.79
CA LEU A 23 -9.68 -17.74 -1.98
C LEU A 23 -9.14 -19.13 -2.37
N ASN A 24 -9.14 -20.09 -1.43
CA ASN A 24 -8.52 -21.40 -1.63
C ASN A 24 -9.11 -22.18 -2.80
N SER A 25 -10.40 -22.02 -3.07
CA SER A 25 -11.07 -22.67 -4.21
C SER A 25 -10.47 -22.25 -5.56
N MET A 26 -10.18 -20.96 -5.73
CA MET A 26 -9.56 -20.42 -6.95
C MET A 26 -8.09 -20.82 -7.05
N VAL A 27 -7.35 -20.79 -5.94
CA VAL A 27 -5.94 -21.21 -5.92
C VAL A 27 -5.80 -22.68 -6.29
N LEU A 28 -6.63 -23.56 -5.73
CA LEU A 28 -6.61 -24.99 -6.06
C LEU A 28 -7.02 -25.26 -7.51
N LYS A 29 -7.95 -24.46 -8.07
CA LYS A 29 -8.31 -24.54 -9.49
C LYS A 29 -7.13 -24.12 -10.37
N GLY A 30 -6.47 -23.01 -10.05
CA GLY A 30 -5.27 -22.53 -10.75
C GLY A 30 -4.06 -23.47 -10.67
N TYR A 31 -3.96 -24.27 -9.60
CA TYR A 31 -2.94 -25.32 -9.49
C TYR A 31 -3.20 -26.49 -10.46
N LYS A 32 -4.47 -26.82 -10.71
CA LYS A 32 -4.87 -27.95 -11.57
C LYS A 32 -4.95 -27.56 -13.04
N GLN A 33 -5.34 -26.33 -13.34
CA GLN A 33 -5.51 -25.84 -14.71
C GLN A 33 -5.18 -24.34 -14.81
N PRO A 34 -4.64 -23.86 -15.94
CA PRO A 34 -4.49 -22.44 -16.19
C PRO A 34 -5.84 -21.71 -16.08
N LEU A 35 -5.90 -20.67 -15.25
CA LEU A 35 -7.12 -19.87 -15.06
C LEU A 35 -7.41 -19.03 -16.31
N VAL A 36 -8.68 -19.01 -16.72
CA VAL A 36 -9.19 -18.14 -17.77
C VAL A 36 -10.05 -17.01 -17.19
N GLN A 37 -10.35 -15.98 -17.99
CA GLN A 37 -11.14 -14.83 -17.52
C GLN A 37 -12.55 -15.23 -17.03
N GLU A 38 -13.12 -16.29 -17.60
CA GLU A 38 -14.43 -16.85 -17.20
C GLU A 38 -14.41 -17.51 -15.82
N ASP A 39 -13.23 -17.88 -15.32
CA ASP A 39 -13.06 -18.47 -13.98
C ASP A 39 -12.95 -17.42 -12.87
N MET A 40 -12.87 -16.13 -13.23
CA MET A 40 -12.74 -15.04 -12.27
C MET A 40 -14.09 -14.67 -11.65
N TRP A 41 -14.06 -14.30 -10.37
CA TRP A 41 -15.22 -13.75 -9.71
C TRP A 41 -15.50 -12.32 -10.14
N ASP A 42 -16.78 -11.97 -10.14
CA ASP A 42 -17.20 -10.59 -10.29
C ASP A 42 -16.79 -9.75 -9.07
N LEU A 43 -16.64 -8.45 -9.27
CA LEU A 43 -16.33 -7.51 -8.19
C LEU A 43 -17.53 -7.37 -7.25
N ASN A 44 -17.28 -7.20 -5.95
CA ASN A 44 -18.32 -6.82 -4.99
C ASN A 44 -18.95 -5.48 -5.42
N GLU A 45 -20.26 -5.31 -5.16
CA GLU A 45 -20.97 -4.07 -5.51
C GLU A 45 -20.31 -2.82 -4.90
N SER A 46 -19.77 -2.93 -3.68
CA SER A 46 -19.04 -1.85 -2.99
C SER A 46 -17.78 -1.38 -3.71
N ASP A 47 -17.20 -2.24 -4.55
CA ASP A 47 -15.97 -2.01 -5.31
C ASP A 47 -16.27 -1.67 -6.79
N SER A 48 -17.55 -1.69 -7.19
CA SER A 48 -17.96 -1.32 -8.53
C SER A 48 -17.81 0.18 -8.79
N THR A 49 -17.42 0.51 -10.03
CA THR A 49 -17.32 1.90 -10.50
C THR A 49 -18.63 2.66 -10.37
N ALA A 50 -19.78 1.98 -10.46
CA ALA A 50 -21.10 2.58 -10.32
C ALA A 50 -21.28 3.12 -8.89
N PHE A 51 -21.08 2.29 -7.88
CA PHE A 51 -21.21 2.64 -6.47
C PHE A 51 -20.21 3.73 -6.05
N ILE A 52 -18.93 3.58 -6.45
CA ILE A 52 -17.88 4.58 -6.17
C ILE A 52 -18.22 5.95 -6.80
N ASN A 53 -18.87 5.96 -7.97
CA ASN A 53 -19.28 7.20 -8.64
C ASN A 53 -20.62 7.75 -8.14
N GLU A 54 -21.55 6.91 -7.66
CA GLU A 54 -22.85 7.33 -7.14
C GLU A 54 -22.74 7.96 -5.76
N GLY A 55 -21.90 7.41 -4.87
CA GLY A 55 -21.54 8.06 -3.61
C GLY A 55 -20.97 9.48 -3.85
N LYS A 56 -20.17 9.66 -4.90
CA LYS A 56 -19.69 10.99 -5.34
C LYS A 56 -20.84 11.91 -5.78
N LYS A 57 -21.84 11.40 -6.53
CA LYS A 57 -22.99 12.20 -6.99
C LYS A 57 -23.87 12.66 -5.83
N GLU A 58 -24.06 11.84 -4.80
CA GLU A 58 -24.85 12.24 -3.63
C GLU A 58 -24.14 13.29 -2.78
N ASP A 59 -22.82 13.14 -2.58
CA ASP A 59 -22.01 14.13 -1.86
C ASP A 59 -21.87 15.45 -2.64
N GLU A 60 -21.80 15.40 -3.98
CA GLU A 60 -21.84 16.57 -4.85
C GLU A 60 -23.21 17.28 -4.84
N LYS A 61 -24.32 16.54 -4.81
CA LYS A 61 -25.68 17.13 -4.67
C LYS A 61 -25.86 17.83 -3.33
N LYS A 62 -25.33 17.26 -2.25
CA LYS A 62 -25.31 17.90 -0.91
C LYS A 62 -24.43 19.16 -0.90
N LYS A 63 -23.31 19.17 -1.63
CA LYS A 63 -22.46 20.36 -1.84
C LYS A 63 -23.15 21.45 -2.66
N LYS A 64 -23.79 21.14 -3.79
CA LYS A 64 -24.53 22.14 -4.59
C LYS A 64 -25.66 22.83 -3.82
N LYS A 65 -26.25 22.17 -2.80
CA LYS A 65 -27.20 22.79 -1.87
C LYS A 65 -26.55 23.70 -0.82
N LYS A 66 -25.28 23.47 -0.47
CA LYS A 66 -24.53 24.25 0.53
C LYS A 66 -23.73 25.41 -0.09
N ASP A 67 -23.27 25.24 -1.34
CA ASP A 67 -22.42 26.20 -2.07
C ASP A 67 -23.22 27.30 -2.78
N LYS A 68 -24.56 27.22 -2.84
CA LYS A 68 -25.43 28.35 -3.26
C LYS A 68 -25.36 29.59 -2.33
N LYS A 69 -24.52 29.58 -1.30
CA LYS A 69 -24.32 30.70 -0.35
C LYS A 69 -22.89 31.26 -0.31
N LYS A 70 -21.94 30.75 -1.09
CA LYS A 70 -20.57 31.29 -1.15
C LYS A 70 -20.01 31.14 -2.56
N GLU A 71 -20.30 32.12 -3.41
CA GLU A 71 -19.53 32.35 -4.63
C GLU A 71 -18.21 33.05 -4.29
N GLU A 72 -17.20 32.77 -5.11
CA GLU A 72 -15.79 33.17 -5.03
C GLU A 72 -14.94 32.43 -3.99
N GLU A 73 -14.40 31.26 -4.34
CA GLU A 73 -13.16 30.79 -3.71
C GLU A 73 -12.27 30.03 -4.70
N ASN A 74 -11.08 30.60 -4.89
CA ASN A 74 -9.93 30.12 -5.64
C ASN A 74 -9.62 28.66 -5.25
N TYR A 75 -9.72 27.70 -6.17
CA TYR A 75 -9.51 26.27 -5.88
C TYR A 75 -8.09 26.05 -5.36
N PRO A 76 -7.88 25.72 -4.07
CA PRO A 76 -6.53 25.54 -3.55
C PRO A 76 -5.92 24.23 -4.09
N ASN A 77 -4.60 24.23 -4.30
CA ASN A 77 -3.78 23.13 -4.82
C ASN A 77 -3.88 21.78 -4.05
N SER A 78 -4.73 21.66 -3.03
CA SER A 78 -4.97 20.46 -2.22
C SER A 78 -6.37 19.84 -2.34
N TRP A 79 -7.21 20.33 -3.27
CA TRP A 79 -8.60 19.86 -3.39
C TRP A 79 -8.72 18.35 -3.63
N LEU A 80 -7.82 17.76 -4.42
CA LEU A 80 -7.86 16.33 -4.74
C LEU A 80 -7.61 15.45 -3.50
N ILE A 81 -6.53 15.72 -2.76
CA ILE A 81 -6.16 14.95 -1.57
C ILE A 81 -7.22 15.09 -0.49
N ALA A 82 -7.72 16.32 -0.25
CA ALA A 82 -8.79 16.57 0.71
C ALA A 82 -10.09 15.83 0.33
N THR A 83 -10.41 15.78 -0.97
CA THR A 83 -11.60 15.05 -1.47
C THR A 83 -11.43 13.56 -1.32
N LEU A 84 -10.26 13.00 -1.65
CA LEU A 84 -9.95 11.58 -1.48
C LEU A 84 -10.03 11.18 -0.01
N TYR A 85 -9.42 11.95 0.89
CA TYR A 85 -9.50 11.71 2.33
C TYR A 85 -10.95 11.69 2.82
N LYS A 86 -11.76 12.69 2.45
CA LYS A 86 -13.16 12.77 2.88
C LYS A 86 -14.00 11.61 2.35
N THR A 87 -13.75 11.18 1.12
CA THR A 87 -14.48 10.08 0.45
C THR A 87 -14.14 8.73 1.06
N PHE A 88 -12.85 8.49 1.33
CA PHE A 88 -12.34 7.19 1.78
C PHE A 88 -11.97 7.16 3.27
N LYS A 89 -12.46 8.11 4.08
CA LYS A 89 -12.09 8.24 5.50
C LYS A 89 -12.35 6.98 6.32
N TRP A 90 -13.42 6.24 6.04
CA TRP A 90 -13.82 5.09 6.86
C TRP A 90 -12.83 3.93 6.72
N ILE A 91 -12.47 3.60 5.47
CA ILE A 91 -11.47 2.55 5.20
C ILE A 91 -10.07 3.00 5.66
N LEU A 92 -9.74 4.29 5.60
CA LEU A 92 -8.50 4.86 6.15
C LEU A 92 -8.40 4.74 7.68
N ILE A 93 -9.50 4.99 8.40
CA ILE A 93 -9.54 4.85 9.86
C ILE A 93 -9.44 3.36 10.24
N GLU A 94 -10.15 2.49 9.52
CA GLU A 94 -10.08 1.04 9.75
C GLU A 94 -8.66 0.51 9.54
N SER A 95 -7.98 0.87 8.44
CA SER A 95 -6.59 0.49 8.20
C SER A 95 -5.62 1.09 9.23
N ALA A 96 -5.85 2.33 9.68
CA ALA A 96 -5.06 2.94 10.75
C ALA A 96 -5.17 2.16 12.07
N PHE A 97 -6.38 1.71 12.43
CA PHE A 97 -6.61 0.91 13.62
C PHE A 97 -5.85 -0.43 13.57
N PHE A 98 -5.95 -1.16 12.45
CA PHE A 98 -5.20 -2.41 12.29
C PHE A 98 -3.68 -2.19 12.34
N LYS A 99 -3.18 -1.09 11.77
CA LYS A 99 -1.76 -0.74 11.84
C LYS A 99 -1.31 -0.45 13.28
N LEU A 100 -2.08 0.35 14.03
CA LEU A 100 -1.80 0.63 15.44
C LEU A 100 -1.78 -0.65 16.28
N LEU A 101 -2.76 -1.53 16.07
CA LEU A 101 -2.82 -2.81 16.78
C LEU A 101 -1.60 -3.69 16.47
N GLN A 102 -1.19 -3.75 15.20
CA GLN A 102 0.00 -4.48 14.79
C GLN A 102 1.29 -3.88 15.39
N ASP A 103 1.40 -2.55 15.46
CA ASP A 103 2.54 -1.87 16.08
C ASP A 103 2.63 -2.22 17.57
N VAL A 104 1.51 -2.14 18.31
CA VAL A 104 1.45 -2.52 19.72
C VAL A 104 1.86 -3.98 19.93
N LEU A 105 1.29 -4.91 19.16
CA LEU A 105 1.63 -6.34 19.26
C LEU A 105 3.11 -6.61 18.99
N THR A 106 3.73 -5.85 18.10
CA THR A 106 5.17 -5.95 17.79
C THR A 106 6.03 -5.65 19.03
N PHE A 107 5.58 -4.75 19.91
CA PHE A 107 6.28 -4.41 21.16
C PHE A 107 5.93 -5.33 22.33
N VAL A 108 4.79 -6.03 22.29
CA VAL A 108 4.45 -7.04 23.32
C VAL A 108 5.40 -8.24 23.26
N SER A 109 5.79 -8.66 22.05
CA SER A 109 6.68 -9.81 21.84
C SER A 109 8.01 -9.74 22.62
N PRO A 110 8.84 -8.67 22.52
CA PRO A 110 10.08 -8.58 23.28
C PRO A 110 9.86 -8.50 24.81
N GLN A 111 8.74 -7.95 25.27
CA GLN A 111 8.41 -7.90 26.71
C GLN A 111 8.09 -9.30 27.25
N LEU A 112 7.34 -10.11 26.50
CA LEU A 112 7.10 -11.51 26.86
C LEU A 112 8.40 -12.32 26.83
N LEU A 113 9.30 -12.04 25.88
CA LEU A 113 10.61 -12.69 25.83
C LEU A 113 11.46 -12.33 27.06
N LYS A 114 11.44 -11.06 27.51
CA LYS A 114 12.10 -10.64 28.75
C LYS A 114 11.56 -11.40 29.98
N LEU A 115 10.24 -11.55 30.09
CA LEU A 115 9.62 -12.32 31.17
C LEU A 115 10.02 -13.80 31.14
N MET A 116 10.10 -14.39 29.94
CA MET A 116 10.59 -15.76 29.75
C MET A 116 12.05 -15.90 30.20
N ILE A 117 12.93 -14.97 29.83
CA ILE A 117 14.34 -14.99 30.26
C ILE A 117 14.41 -14.88 31.79
N SER A 118 13.65 -13.98 32.41
CA SER A 118 13.58 -13.84 33.87
C SER A 118 13.08 -15.13 34.55
N PHE A 119 12.08 -15.81 33.97
CA PHE A 119 11.61 -17.10 34.46
C PHE A 119 12.72 -18.18 34.42
N THR A 120 13.53 -18.22 33.36
CA THR A 120 14.62 -19.21 33.26
C THR A 120 15.76 -19.00 34.25
N GLN A 121 15.91 -17.78 34.78
CA GLN A 121 16.95 -17.44 35.75
C GLN A 121 16.55 -17.80 37.19
N ASP A 122 15.26 -17.83 37.50
CA ASP A 122 14.75 -18.08 38.85
C ASP A 122 14.16 -19.48 39.00
N LYS A 123 14.90 -20.36 39.68
CA LYS A 123 14.49 -21.77 39.90
C LYS A 123 13.36 -21.94 40.91
N SER A 124 12.94 -20.88 41.60
CA SER A 124 11.88 -20.94 42.61
C SER A 124 10.46 -20.81 42.02
N ARG A 125 10.35 -20.42 40.75
CA ARG A 125 9.06 -20.14 40.09
C ARG A 125 8.39 -21.42 39.57
N TYR A 126 7.07 -21.41 39.54
CA TYR A 126 6.29 -22.57 39.11
C TYR A 126 6.33 -22.79 37.60
N ALA A 127 6.39 -24.05 37.17
CA ALA A 127 6.51 -24.42 35.74
C ALA A 127 5.36 -23.90 34.85
N TRP A 128 4.15 -23.72 35.39
CA TRP A 128 3.00 -23.22 34.63
C TRP A 128 3.20 -21.80 34.10
N GLU A 129 4.00 -20.97 34.77
CA GLU A 129 4.31 -19.61 34.33
C GLU A 129 5.11 -19.62 33.02
N GLY A 130 6.08 -20.52 32.88
CA GLY A 130 6.84 -20.72 31.65
C GLY A 130 5.96 -21.20 30.49
N TYR A 131 5.07 -22.17 30.74
CA TYR A 131 4.10 -22.62 29.73
C TYR A 131 3.15 -21.49 29.31
N LEU A 132 2.68 -20.66 30.25
CA LEU A 132 1.84 -19.51 29.96
C LEU A 132 2.57 -18.50 29.06
N TYR A 133 3.82 -18.13 29.37
CA TYR A 133 4.60 -17.22 28.54
C TYR A 133 4.84 -17.77 27.13
N ALA A 134 5.11 -19.08 26.99
CA ALA A 134 5.28 -19.72 25.68
C ALA A 134 3.99 -19.67 24.84
N VAL A 135 2.84 -19.99 25.44
CA VAL A 135 1.54 -19.92 24.76
C VAL A 135 1.21 -18.47 24.37
N LEU A 136 1.44 -17.51 25.27
CA LEU A 136 1.23 -16.09 24.98
C LEU A 136 2.11 -15.59 23.82
N LEU A 137 3.39 -16.00 23.76
CA LEU A 137 4.28 -15.66 22.64
C LEU A 137 3.71 -16.17 21.31
N MET A 138 3.21 -17.41 21.28
CA MET A 138 2.58 -17.97 20.08
C MET A 138 1.30 -17.22 19.69
N VAL A 139 0.43 -16.93 20.65
CA VAL A 139 -0.81 -16.17 20.40
C VAL A 139 -0.52 -14.77 19.87
N VAL A 140 0.44 -14.06 20.47
CA VAL A 140 0.85 -12.72 20.03
C VAL A 140 1.42 -12.77 18.61
N ALA A 141 2.26 -13.75 18.27
CA ALA A 141 2.81 -13.90 16.92
C ALA A 141 1.70 -14.17 15.87
N LEU A 142 0.73 -15.03 16.19
CA LEU A 142 -0.42 -15.30 15.31
C LEU A 142 -1.29 -14.06 15.11
N LEU A 143 -1.63 -13.36 16.19
CA LEU A 143 -2.41 -12.12 16.11
C LEU A 143 -1.66 -11.02 15.35
N GLN A 144 -0.35 -10.90 15.54
CA GLN A 144 0.49 -9.95 14.82
C GLN A 144 0.46 -10.25 13.31
N SER A 145 0.59 -11.52 12.91
CA SER A 145 0.53 -11.93 11.51
C SER A 145 -0.84 -11.65 10.88
N LEU A 146 -1.92 -12.03 11.56
CA LEU A 146 -3.29 -11.81 11.08
C LEU A 146 -3.62 -10.32 10.94
N THR A 147 -3.31 -9.52 11.96
CA THR A 147 -3.57 -8.06 11.92
C THR A 147 -2.76 -7.36 10.84
N LEU A 148 -1.52 -7.77 10.60
CA LEU A 148 -0.69 -7.25 9.51
C LEU A 148 -1.30 -7.56 8.14
N GLN A 149 -1.76 -8.80 7.94
CA GLN A 149 -2.36 -9.18 6.66
C GLN A 149 -3.68 -8.44 6.41
N GLN A 150 -4.52 -8.27 7.45
CA GLN A 150 -5.75 -7.49 7.35
C GLN A 150 -5.47 -6.01 7.04
N TYR A 151 -4.44 -5.43 7.67
CA TYR A 151 -3.95 -4.09 7.33
C TYR A 151 -3.60 -3.98 5.84
N PHE A 152 -2.77 -4.89 5.32
CA PHE A 152 -2.36 -4.86 3.92
C PHE A 152 -3.55 -5.01 2.97
N GLN A 153 -4.47 -5.93 3.24
CA GLN A 153 -5.67 -6.12 2.43
C GLN A 153 -6.50 -4.82 2.34
N ARG A 154 -6.73 -4.14 3.47
CA ARG A 154 -7.48 -2.86 3.49
C ARG A 154 -6.75 -1.76 2.71
N CYS A 155 -5.43 -1.68 2.85
CA CYS A 155 -4.60 -0.74 2.09
C CYS A 155 -4.67 -1.01 0.58
N PHE A 156 -4.56 -2.27 0.14
CA PHE A 156 -4.68 -2.63 -1.27
C PHE A 156 -6.06 -2.33 -1.85
N VAL A 157 -7.13 -2.65 -1.12
CA VAL A 157 -8.50 -2.32 -1.53
C VAL A 157 -8.68 -0.82 -1.65
N LEU A 158 -8.19 -0.05 -0.67
CA LEU A 158 -8.22 1.41 -0.72
C LEU A 158 -7.43 1.95 -1.93
N GLY A 159 -6.22 1.47 -2.19
CA GLY A 159 -5.41 1.89 -3.34
C GLY A 159 -6.10 1.62 -4.68
N MET A 160 -6.73 0.44 -4.82
CA MET A 160 -7.54 0.10 -5.99
C MET A 160 -8.76 1.02 -6.13
N ARG A 161 -9.51 1.29 -5.05
CA ARG A 161 -10.66 2.20 -5.09
C ARG A 161 -10.26 3.62 -5.49
N VAL A 162 -9.14 4.13 -4.97
CA VAL A 162 -8.60 5.44 -5.33
C VAL A 162 -8.24 5.48 -6.82
N ARG A 163 -7.50 4.48 -7.32
CA ARG A 163 -7.12 4.37 -8.73
C ARG A 163 -8.35 4.37 -9.65
N THR A 164 -9.32 3.51 -9.36
CA THR A 164 -10.56 3.37 -10.14
C THR A 164 -11.36 4.68 -10.14
N ALA A 165 -11.47 5.34 -8.99
CA ALA A 165 -12.17 6.61 -8.84
C ALA A 165 -11.48 7.76 -9.59
N LEU A 166 -10.15 7.77 -9.65
CA LEU A 166 -9.35 8.73 -10.41
C LEU A 166 -9.50 8.50 -11.92
N MET A 167 -9.33 7.26 -12.39
CA MET A 167 -9.49 6.93 -13.81
C MET A 167 -10.89 7.29 -14.32
N ALA A 168 -11.95 6.97 -13.55
CA ALA A 168 -13.31 7.35 -13.92
C ALA A 168 -13.53 8.87 -13.98
N ALA A 169 -12.90 9.63 -13.08
CA ALA A 169 -13.00 11.09 -13.07
C ALA A 169 -12.27 11.71 -14.27
N VAL A 170 -11.04 11.25 -14.57
CA VAL A 170 -10.27 11.69 -15.73
C VAL A 170 -11.01 11.34 -17.03
N TYR A 171 -11.61 10.15 -17.11
CA TYR A 171 -12.37 9.71 -18.30
C TYR A 171 -13.59 10.59 -18.55
N LYS A 172 -14.40 10.84 -17.50
CA LYS A 172 -15.55 11.74 -17.59
C LYS A 172 -15.13 13.15 -17.99
N LYS A 173 -14.01 13.66 -17.43
CA LYS A 173 -13.52 14.99 -17.79
C LYS A 173 -13.07 15.04 -19.26
N ALA A 174 -12.32 14.04 -19.72
CA ALA A 174 -11.83 13.96 -21.09
C ALA A 174 -12.96 14.00 -22.14
N LEU A 175 -14.14 13.43 -21.84
CA LEU A 175 -15.30 13.44 -22.73
C LEU A 175 -16.01 14.81 -22.86
N VAL A 176 -15.76 15.75 -21.93
CA VAL A 176 -16.49 17.03 -21.86
C VAL A 176 -15.52 18.23 -21.93
N VAL A 177 -14.24 17.99 -22.19
CA VAL A 177 -13.23 19.04 -22.39
C VAL A 177 -13.49 19.76 -23.72
N SER A 178 -13.47 21.10 -23.69
CA SER A 178 -13.66 21.96 -24.87
C SER A 178 -12.47 21.88 -25.83
N ASN A 179 -12.67 22.25 -27.09
CA ASN A 179 -11.59 22.20 -28.10
C ASN A 179 -10.40 23.11 -27.75
N ASP A 180 -10.60 24.22 -27.06
CA ASP A 180 -9.50 25.12 -26.66
C ASP A 180 -8.64 24.50 -25.55
N THR A 181 -9.26 23.94 -24.51
CA THR A 181 -8.53 23.19 -23.47
C THR A 181 -7.94 21.88 -24.02
N ARG A 182 -8.55 21.27 -25.04
CA ARG A 182 -8.01 20.08 -25.73
C ARG A 182 -6.75 20.37 -26.56
N LYS A 183 -6.49 21.62 -26.92
CA LYS A 183 -5.21 22.03 -27.54
C LYS A 183 -4.09 22.15 -26.51
N GLU A 184 -4.44 22.45 -25.25
CA GLU A 184 -3.47 22.59 -24.15
C GLU A 184 -3.04 21.24 -23.56
N SER A 185 -3.95 20.25 -23.50
CA SER A 185 -3.64 18.91 -23.00
C SER A 185 -3.66 17.87 -24.12
N THR A 186 -2.55 17.17 -24.32
CA THR A 186 -2.46 16.15 -25.37
C THR A 186 -3.23 14.88 -25.00
N VAL A 187 -3.65 14.12 -26.01
CA VAL A 187 -4.26 12.79 -25.78
C VAL A 187 -3.28 11.88 -25.02
N GLY A 188 -1.98 11.97 -25.32
CA GLY A 188 -0.93 11.23 -24.62
C GLY A 188 -0.83 11.59 -23.14
N GLU A 189 -0.94 12.87 -22.79
CA GLU A 189 -0.95 13.34 -21.40
C GLU A 189 -2.16 12.82 -20.63
N THR A 190 -3.34 12.80 -21.25
CA THR A 190 -4.56 12.21 -20.65
C THR A 190 -4.39 10.71 -20.40
N VAL A 191 -3.79 9.97 -21.34
CA VAL A 191 -3.50 8.54 -21.19
C VAL A 191 -2.46 8.30 -20.10
N ASN A 192 -1.44 9.16 -20.00
CA ASN A 192 -0.43 9.08 -18.93
C ASN A 192 -1.04 9.32 -17.54
N LEU A 193 -1.93 10.31 -17.41
CA LEU A 193 -2.67 10.58 -16.17
C LEU A 193 -3.51 9.36 -15.74
N MET A 194 -4.18 8.70 -16.69
CA MET A 194 -4.96 7.50 -16.41
C MET A 194 -4.10 6.29 -16.04
N SER A 195 -2.95 6.11 -16.67
CA SER A 195 -2.11 4.92 -16.51
C SER A 195 -1.06 5.09 -15.42
N ALA A 196 -0.06 5.95 -15.65
CA ALA A 196 1.10 6.11 -14.78
C ALA A 196 0.73 6.80 -13.45
N ASP A 197 0.00 7.91 -13.51
CA ASP A 197 -0.26 8.69 -12.29
C ASP A 197 -1.31 8.02 -11.40
N ALA A 198 -2.39 7.47 -11.97
CA ALA A 198 -3.35 6.70 -11.19
C ALA A 198 -2.72 5.47 -10.53
N GLN A 199 -1.73 4.82 -11.18
CA GLN A 199 -0.97 3.73 -10.58
C GLN A 199 -0.12 4.21 -9.41
N ARG A 200 0.60 5.33 -9.54
CA ARG A 200 1.39 5.91 -8.44
C ARG A 200 0.52 6.19 -7.20
N PHE A 201 -0.72 6.66 -7.39
CA PHE A 201 -1.65 6.84 -6.28
C PHE A 201 -2.01 5.51 -5.59
N ASN A 202 -2.24 4.44 -6.33
CA ASN A 202 -2.42 3.10 -5.76
C ASN A 202 -1.22 2.71 -4.89
N ASP A 203 -0.01 2.83 -5.45
CA ASP A 203 1.22 2.43 -4.78
C ASP A 203 1.46 3.25 -3.49
N VAL A 204 1.30 4.58 -3.53
CA VAL A 204 1.45 5.45 -2.36
C VAL A 204 0.43 5.14 -1.27
N THR A 205 -0.80 4.82 -1.65
CA THR A 205 -1.88 4.54 -0.72
C THR A 205 -1.61 3.29 0.12
N ASN A 206 -0.84 2.33 -0.41
CA ASN A 206 -0.42 1.15 0.33
C ASN A 206 0.57 1.46 1.46
N PHE A 207 1.29 2.57 1.38
CA PHE A 207 2.32 2.95 2.36
C PHE A 207 1.95 4.17 3.21
N ILE A 208 0.75 4.72 3.04
CA ILE A 208 0.36 5.97 3.70
C ILE A 208 0.47 5.91 5.23
N HIS A 209 0.19 4.75 5.83
CA HIS A 209 0.25 4.59 7.28
C HIS A 209 1.66 4.46 7.84
N LEU A 210 2.67 4.13 7.01
CA LEU A 210 4.07 4.11 7.47
C LEU A 210 4.55 5.51 7.85
N LEU A 211 3.98 6.56 7.27
CA LEU A 211 4.40 7.95 7.53
C LEU A 211 4.28 8.33 9.01
N TRP A 212 3.24 7.87 9.69
CA TRP A 212 3.03 8.12 11.12
C TRP A 212 3.41 6.93 12.00
N SER A 213 3.28 5.69 11.49
CA SER A 213 3.61 4.47 12.22
C SER A 213 5.12 4.35 12.47
N CYS A 214 5.97 4.64 11.49
CA CYS A 214 7.42 4.56 11.66
C CYS A 214 7.95 5.51 12.77
N PRO A 215 7.60 6.81 12.79
CA PRO A 215 7.97 7.69 13.89
C PRO A 215 7.49 7.18 15.25
N LEU A 216 6.23 6.71 15.34
CA LEU A 216 5.67 6.16 16.57
C LEU A 216 6.47 4.93 17.03
N GLN A 217 6.80 4.01 16.11
CA GLN A 217 7.59 2.83 16.40
C GLN A 217 8.99 3.19 16.88
N ILE A 218 9.66 4.15 16.24
CA ILE A 218 10.98 4.63 16.67
C ILE A 218 10.92 5.21 18.09
N ILE A 219 9.93 6.05 18.37
CA ILE A 219 9.76 6.67 19.70
C ILE A 219 9.55 5.60 20.77
N ILE A 220 8.61 4.68 20.58
CA ILE A 220 8.34 3.60 21.55
C ILE A 220 9.59 2.72 21.75
N SER A 221 10.30 2.39 20.66
CA SER A 221 11.54 1.60 20.74
C SER A 221 12.61 2.30 21.58
N ILE A 222 12.82 3.60 21.37
CA ILE A 222 13.80 4.39 22.12
C ILE A 222 13.40 4.47 23.60
N VAL A 223 12.11 4.68 23.90
CA VAL A 223 11.63 4.71 25.29
C VAL A 223 11.90 3.39 25.99
N PHE A 224 11.56 2.25 25.37
CA PHE A 224 11.85 0.94 25.95
C PHE A 224 13.35 0.68 26.13
N LEU A 225 14.17 1.02 25.14
CA LEU A 225 15.62 0.88 25.28
C LEU A 225 16.18 1.79 26.38
N TRP A 226 15.66 3.01 26.53
CA TRP A 226 16.09 3.93 27.57
C TRP A 226 15.76 3.40 28.97
N LEU A 227 14.62 2.75 29.14
CA LEU A 227 14.24 2.12 30.41
C LEU A 227 15.17 0.94 30.77
N GLU A 228 15.69 0.20 29.79
CA GLU A 228 16.57 -0.95 30.02
C GLU A 228 18.05 -0.59 30.14
N LEU A 229 18.55 0.34 29.30
CA LEU A 229 19.99 0.66 29.19
C LEU A 229 20.36 2.07 29.65
N GLY A 230 19.38 2.93 29.95
CA GLY A 230 19.61 4.31 30.37
C GLY A 230 20.30 5.17 29.30
N PRO A 231 21.18 6.12 29.68
CA PRO A 231 21.84 7.05 28.75
C PRO A 231 22.67 6.38 27.65
N SER A 232 23.08 5.12 27.83
CA SER A 232 23.86 4.34 26.86
C SER A 232 23.19 4.24 25.48
N VAL A 233 21.86 4.37 25.41
CA VAL A 233 21.08 4.35 24.15
C VAL A 233 21.48 5.49 23.20
N LEU A 234 21.97 6.63 23.73
CA LEU A 234 22.36 7.79 22.92
C LEU A 234 23.51 7.48 21.96
N ALA A 235 24.43 6.58 22.34
CA ALA A 235 25.51 6.15 21.46
C ALA A 235 24.97 5.40 20.23
N GLY A 236 24.01 4.49 20.43
CA GLY A 236 23.35 3.76 19.34
C GLY A 236 22.53 4.68 18.44
N LEU A 237 21.80 5.63 19.03
CA LEU A 237 21.03 6.63 18.28
C LEU A 237 21.95 7.51 17.41
N GLY A 238 23.12 7.90 17.94
CA GLY A 238 24.12 8.66 17.18
C GLY A 238 24.58 7.94 15.92
N VAL A 239 24.82 6.62 16.00
CA VAL A 239 25.19 5.80 14.83
C VAL A 239 24.04 5.70 13.83
N MET A 240 22.80 5.51 14.28
CA MET A 240 21.63 5.47 13.40
C MET A 240 21.42 6.78 12.65
N VAL A 241 21.55 7.92 13.34
CA VAL A 241 21.43 9.24 12.72
C VAL A 241 22.54 9.48 11.70
N LEU A 242 23.77 9.03 11.97
CA LEU A 242 24.90 9.14 11.04
C LEU A 242 24.73 8.24 9.80
N MET A 243 24.02 7.12 9.91
CA MET A 243 23.67 6.25 8.78
C MET A 243 22.68 6.90 7.80
N VAL A 244 21.79 7.80 8.25
CA VAL A 244 20.81 8.50 7.39
C VAL A 244 21.46 9.30 6.25
N PRO A 245 22.42 10.21 6.49
CA PRO A 245 23.08 10.96 5.40
C PRO A 245 23.91 10.05 4.49
N ILE A 246 24.51 8.97 5.03
CA ILE A 246 25.25 7.99 4.21
C ILE A 246 24.29 7.31 3.22
N ASN A 247 23.15 6.82 3.71
CA ASN A 247 22.12 6.22 2.86
C ASN A 247 21.58 7.21 1.82
N GLY A 248 21.39 8.48 2.20
CA GLY A 248 21.00 9.55 1.27
C GLY A 248 22.04 9.82 0.18
N PHE A 249 23.32 9.89 0.56
CA PHE A 249 24.43 10.06 -0.38
C PHE A 249 24.54 8.87 -1.35
N LEU A 250 24.44 7.64 -0.84
CA LEU A 250 24.46 6.43 -1.66
C LEU A 250 23.26 6.39 -2.61
N ALA A 251 22.05 6.73 -2.15
CA ALA A 251 20.84 6.77 -2.97
C ALA A 251 20.95 7.79 -4.12
N THR A 252 21.48 8.98 -3.85
CA THR A 252 21.68 10.01 -4.90
C THR A 252 22.72 9.57 -5.93
N LYS A 253 23.83 8.94 -5.49
CA LYS A 253 24.82 8.33 -6.40
C LYS A 253 24.22 7.20 -7.22
N ALA A 254 23.46 6.30 -6.60
CA ALA A 254 22.78 5.20 -7.28
C ALA A 254 21.82 5.71 -8.36
N ARG A 255 21.01 6.73 -8.05
CA ARG A 255 20.11 7.38 -9.02
C ARG A 255 20.87 8.02 -10.18
N LYS A 256 21.98 8.72 -9.90
CA LYS A 256 22.83 9.31 -10.95
C LYS A 256 23.42 8.23 -11.89
N LEU A 257 23.84 7.09 -11.32
CA LEU A 257 24.33 5.95 -12.09
C LEU A 257 23.22 5.29 -12.91
N GLN A 258 22.01 5.12 -12.36
CA GLN A 258 20.85 4.59 -13.09
C GLN A 258 20.52 5.44 -14.32
N VAL A 259 20.46 6.77 -14.18
CA VAL A 259 20.19 7.70 -15.29
C VAL A 259 21.32 7.65 -16.33
N SER A 260 22.58 7.62 -15.89
CA SER A 260 23.72 7.53 -16.82
C SER A 260 23.76 6.21 -17.59
N ARG A 261 23.44 5.08 -16.94
CA ARG A 261 23.33 3.78 -17.62
C ARG A 261 22.20 3.75 -18.65
N ALA A 262 21.03 4.31 -18.32
CA ALA A 262 19.92 4.43 -19.26
C ALA A 262 20.29 5.28 -20.48
N ALA A 263 20.95 6.43 -20.27
CA ALA A 263 21.42 7.30 -21.35
C ALA A 263 22.49 6.62 -22.22
N LYS A 264 23.46 5.91 -21.60
CA LYS A 264 24.49 5.15 -22.35
C LYS A 264 23.88 4.00 -23.15
N SER A 265 22.94 3.26 -22.58
CA SER A 265 22.23 2.18 -23.27
C SER A 265 21.46 2.73 -24.48
N PHE A 266 20.75 3.84 -24.31
CA PHE A 266 20.02 4.50 -25.40
C PHE A 266 20.95 4.97 -26.53
N LEU A 267 22.06 5.64 -26.18
CA LEU A 267 23.07 6.06 -27.17
C LEU A 267 23.71 4.86 -27.88
N CYS A 268 23.99 3.77 -27.17
CA CYS A 268 24.53 2.55 -27.75
C CYS A 268 23.56 1.89 -28.73
N THR A 269 22.26 1.83 -28.38
CA THR A 269 21.20 1.37 -29.29
C THR A 269 21.11 2.25 -30.54
N ILE A 270 21.14 3.58 -30.39
CA ILE A 270 21.13 4.51 -31.54
C ILE A 270 22.37 4.30 -32.41
N ASN A 271 23.56 4.22 -31.83
CA ASN A 271 24.80 4.00 -32.58
C ASN A 271 24.79 2.65 -33.32
N ARG A 272 24.21 1.61 -32.71
CA ARG A 272 24.05 0.28 -33.32
C ARG A 272 23.05 0.29 -34.48
N CYS A 273 21.99 1.10 -34.39
CA CYS A 273 21.05 1.33 -35.51
C CYS A 273 21.67 2.17 -36.62
N LEU A 274 22.47 3.20 -36.31
CA LEU A 274 23.09 4.09 -37.29
C LEU A 274 24.23 3.44 -38.07
N ASN A 275 25.04 2.60 -37.42
CA ASN A 275 26.14 1.90 -38.09
C ASN A 275 25.72 0.63 -38.83
N ASN A 276 24.44 0.27 -38.82
CA ASN A 276 23.88 -0.90 -39.52
C ASN A 276 24.72 -2.18 -39.33
N ASP A 277 25.22 -2.40 -38.11
CA ASP A 277 25.99 -3.61 -37.76
C ASP A 277 25.03 -4.81 -37.63
N THR A 278 24.59 -5.31 -38.79
CA THR A 278 23.78 -6.54 -38.92
C THR A 278 24.54 -7.82 -38.55
N HIS A 279 25.85 -7.72 -38.29
CA HIS A 279 26.70 -8.90 -38.03
C HIS A 279 26.69 -9.44 -36.60
N PHE A 280 26.03 -8.77 -35.64
CA PHE A 280 25.97 -9.24 -34.25
C PHE A 280 24.58 -9.70 -33.78
N CYS A 281 23.59 -9.82 -34.68
CA CYS A 281 22.25 -10.32 -34.36
C CYS A 281 22.17 -11.84 -34.08
N ARG A 282 23.29 -12.53 -33.81
CA ARG A 282 23.29 -13.98 -33.62
C ARG A 282 23.98 -14.53 -32.37
N PHE A 283 24.47 -13.68 -31.47
CA PHE A 283 25.05 -14.11 -30.21
C PHE A 283 24.59 -13.18 -29.10
N ASP A 284 23.47 -13.53 -28.47
CA ASP A 284 23.19 -13.33 -27.02
C ASP A 284 21.73 -13.72 -26.74
N PHE A 285 21.35 -14.92 -27.17
CA PHE A 285 20.21 -15.65 -26.63
C PHE A 285 20.65 -17.08 -26.36
N GLN A 286 21.67 -17.23 -25.52
CA GLN A 286 21.89 -18.47 -24.81
C GLN A 286 22.61 -18.21 -23.49
N VAL A 287 21.91 -18.63 -22.42
CA VAL A 287 22.22 -18.62 -20.97
C VAL A 287 21.60 -17.45 -20.20
#